data_AF-A0AAJ7QDE4-F1
#
_entry.id   AF-A0AAJ7QDE4-F1
#
_cell.length_a   1.000
_cell.length_b   1.000
_cell.length_c   1.000
_cell.angle_alpha   90.00
_cell.angle_beta   90.00
_cell.angle_gamma   90.00
#
_symmetry.space_group_name_H-M   'P 1'
#
loop_
_entity.id
_entity.type
_entity.pdbx_description
1 polymer ?
#
loop_
_entity_poly.entity_id
_entity_poly.type
_entity_poly.pdbx_seq_one_letter_code
_entity_poly.pdbx_strand_id
1 'polypeptide(L)'
;MLRFICCCCFSSENSGNERQPLLQPRPPDLTEAGSARQIPPARSALTVRRVGRLVMRRVGVPELDQRFSDAAETFNEQQEHYEALVRHINNLQRSCDCAQGDTLAFAECVGKIREEYKATHRVSIKLKGYDFSFSVLPVGIEGECDDEPLPPHLKLAQDELRGASEKVRATISKGTALQELFGWLLRSKDQMADQVKGAAPTYQEQGRLTENLEENMREVKRAKELSMDYRQRAGEVLTEAAQIAGAYL
;
A
#
# COMPACT_ATOMS: atom_id res chain seq x y z
N MET A 1 -92.22 -9.09 43.99
CA MET A 1 -92.10 -7.62 44.06
C MET A 1 -91.17 -7.16 42.95
N LEU A 2 -91.51 -6.01 42.35
CA LEU A 2 -90.81 -5.14 41.38
C LEU A 2 -89.37 -5.48 40.96
N ARG A 3 -88.87 -5.22 39.75
CA ARG A 3 -89.36 -4.75 38.44
C ARG A 3 -88.11 -4.76 37.51
N PHE A 4 -88.30 -5.22 36.26
CA PHE A 4 -87.77 -4.68 34.97
C PHE A 4 -86.24 -4.63 34.71
N ILE A 5 -85.69 -5.46 33.78
CA ILE A 5 -85.56 -5.27 32.29
C ILE A 5 -84.35 -4.34 31.96
N CYS A 6 -83.41 -4.55 31.04
CA CYS A 6 -83.22 -5.30 29.78
C CYS A 6 -81.68 -5.41 29.55
N CYS A 7 -81.05 -6.13 28.61
CA CYS A 7 -81.44 -6.71 27.33
C CYS A 7 -80.30 -7.62 26.84
N CYS A 8 -80.70 -8.78 26.29
CA CYS A 8 -80.23 -9.44 25.06
C CYS A 8 -78.74 -9.81 24.83
N CYS A 9 -78.55 -11.13 24.78
CA CYS A 9 -77.47 -11.89 24.16
C CYS A 9 -77.36 -11.66 22.64
N PHE A 10 -76.16 -11.89 22.06
CA PHE A 10 -76.01 -12.65 20.81
C PHE A 10 -74.68 -13.40 20.78
N SER A 11 -74.78 -14.72 20.58
CA SER A 11 -73.70 -15.66 20.28
C SER A 11 -73.55 -15.84 18.78
N SER A 12 -72.32 -16.08 18.29
CA SER A 12 -71.99 -16.83 17.06
C SER A 12 -70.47 -17.01 17.04
N GLU A 13 -69.88 -18.14 17.45
CA GLU A 13 -69.67 -19.44 16.76
C GLU A 13 -68.73 -19.42 15.54
N ASN A 14 -67.83 -20.43 15.56
CA ASN A 14 -66.86 -20.91 14.56
C ASN A 14 -65.59 -20.07 14.30
N SER A 15 -64.38 -20.61 14.24
CA SER A 15 -63.87 -22.00 14.31
C SER A 15 -62.35 -21.86 14.58
N GLY A 16 -61.74 -22.72 15.40
CA GLY A 16 -60.88 -23.74 14.83
C GLY A 16 -59.41 -23.33 14.75
N ASN A 17 -58.69 -23.58 15.86
CA ASN A 17 -57.29 -23.99 15.94
C ASN A 17 -56.11 -23.00 15.74
N GLU A 18 -55.22 -23.12 16.74
CA GLU A 18 -53.76 -23.01 16.71
C GLU A 18 -53.09 -21.75 17.27
N ARG A 19 -52.35 -22.01 18.36
CA ARG A 19 -51.24 -21.28 19.01
C ARG A 19 -51.60 -20.53 20.29
N GLN A 20 -51.32 -21.21 21.41
CA GLN A 20 -51.15 -20.62 22.74
C GLN A 20 -50.05 -19.54 22.70
N PRO A 21 -50.26 -18.37 23.30
CA PRO A 21 -49.18 -17.41 23.53
C PRO A 21 -48.42 -17.82 24.79
N LEU A 22 -47.32 -18.55 24.62
CA LEU A 22 -46.27 -18.58 25.63
C LEU A 22 -45.57 -17.23 25.56
N LEU A 23 -45.84 -16.35 26.52
CA LEU A 23 -44.92 -15.38 27.13
C LEU A 23 -45.77 -14.36 27.92
N GLN A 24 -45.93 -14.61 29.22
CA GLN A 24 -46.25 -13.55 30.18
C GLN A 24 -44.99 -12.69 30.39
N PRO A 25 -45.12 -11.36 30.56
CA PRO A 25 -43.99 -10.50 30.89
C PRO A 25 -43.66 -10.60 32.38
N ARG A 26 -42.38 -10.82 32.73
CA ARG A 26 -41.85 -10.66 34.08
C ARG A 26 -40.76 -9.57 34.10
N PRO A 27 -40.65 -8.74 35.18
CA PRO A 27 -39.84 -7.52 35.21
C PRO A 27 -38.32 -7.77 35.25
N PRO A 28 -37.51 -6.70 35.06
CA PRO A 28 -36.10 -6.79 34.68
C PRO A 28 -35.20 -6.98 35.90
N ASP A 29 -34.13 -7.77 35.75
CA ASP A 29 -32.84 -7.43 36.35
C ASP A 29 -31.68 -8.16 35.65
N LEU A 30 -30.90 -7.32 34.97
CA LEU A 30 -29.43 -7.27 34.84
C LEU A 30 -28.61 -8.55 34.55
N THR A 31 -27.82 -8.37 33.48
CA THR A 31 -26.50 -8.94 33.15
C THR A 31 -26.40 -10.22 32.29
N GLU A 32 -25.99 -9.95 31.04
CA GLU A 32 -25.21 -10.77 30.10
C GLU A 32 -25.84 -12.04 29.51
N ALA A 33 -26.68 -11.84 28.49
CA ALA A 33 -26.86 -12.80 27.40
C ALA A 33 -26.43 -12.14 26.07
N GLY A 34 -25.28 -12.55 25.55
CA GLY A 34 -24.71 -12.06 24.29
C GLY A 34 -25.64 -12.34 23.11
N SER A 35 -26.03 -11.28 22.40
CA SER A 35 -26.79 -11.38 21.15
C SER A 35 -25.92 -11.94 20.02
N ALA A 36 -26.40 -12.99 19.34
CA ALA A 36 -25.77 -13.60 18.17
C ALA A 36 -25.85 -12.76 16.87
N ARG A 37 -26.22 -11.48 16.97
CA ARG A 37 -26.15 -10.53 15.85
C ARG A 37 -24.88 -9.71 15.99
N GLN A 38 -23.80 -10.17 15.34
CA GLN A 38 -22.66 -9.31 15.08
C GLN A 38 -23.12 -8.17 14.17
N ILE A 39 -23.28 -6.99 14.75
CA ILE A 39 -23.42 -5.75 13.99
C ILE A 39 -22.06 -5.54 13.31
N PRO A 40 -21.98 -5.41 11.97
CA PRO A 40 -20.73 -5.04 11.32
C PRO A 40 -20.26 -3.72 11.95
N PRO A 41 -19.00 -3.62 12.42
CA PRO A 41 -18.54 -2.37 12.98
C PRO A 41 -18.73 -1.29 11.92
N ALA A 42 -19.41 -0.21 12.32
CA ALA A 42 -19.62 0.97 11.52
C ALA A 42 -18.30 1.32 10.84
N ARG A 43 -18.31 1.39 9.51
CA ARG A 43 -17.19 1.84 8.70
C ARG A 43 -16.78 3.22 9.22
N SER A 44 -15.81 3.27 10.12
CA SER A 44 -15.08 4.49 10.39
C SER A 44 -14.35 4.79 9.09
N ALA A 45 -14.91 5.71 8.31
CA ALA A 45 -14.24 6.40 7.24
C ALA A 45 -13.14 7.29 7.85
N LEU A 46 -12.18 6.66 8.50
CA LEU A 46 -10.85 7.20 8.64
C LEU A 46 -10.17 6.81 7.34
N THR A 47 -9.95 7.80 6.50
CA THR A 47 -8.94 7.84 5.44
C THR A 47 -7.55 7.65 6.05
N VAL A 48 -7.32 6.53 6.74
CA VAL A 48 -6.00 5.92 6.78
C VAL A 48 -5.77 5.55 5.33
N ARG A 49 -4.92 6.32 4.63
CA ARG A 49 -4.24 5.82 3.43
C ARG A 49 -3.87 4.38 3.80
N ARG A 50 -4.53 3.37 3.21
CA ARG A 50 -4.06 1.99 3.36
C ARG A 50 -2.68 1.98 2.73
N VAL A 51 -1.66 2.25 3.54
CA VAL A 51 -0.26 1.96 3.28
C VAL A 51 -0.19 0.48 3.51
N GLY A 52 -0.04 -0.28 2.43
CA GLY A 52 -0.23 -1.71 2.52
C GLY A 52 -0.12 -2.41 1.19
N ARG A 53 0.44 -3.61 1.31
CA ARG A 53 0.56 -4.62 0.28
C ARG A 53 -0.76 -4.78 -0.47
N LEU A 54 -0.69 -4.89 -1.78
CA LEU A 54 -1.82 -5.16 -2.64
C LEU A 54 -2.15 -6.66 -2.57
N VAL A 55 -3.38 -6.98 -2.14
CA VAL A 55 -3.89 -8.34 -2.06
C VAL A 55 -5.21 -8.39 -2.83
N MET A 56 -5.28 -9.26 -3.83
CA MET A 56 -6.43 -9.39 -4.69
C MET A 56 -7.30 -10.57 -4.27
N ARG A 57 -8.62 -10.35 -4.28
CA ARG A 57 -9.61 -11.40 -4.07
C ARG A 57 -9.84 -12.15 -5.37
N ARG A 58 -10.14 -13.44 -5.29
CA ARG A 58 -10.50 -14.22 -6.48
C ARG A 58 -11.87 -13.81 -7.01
N VAL A 59 -11.95 -13.65 -8.32
CA VAL A 59 -13.16 -13.32 -9.09
C VAL A 59 -13.69 -14.51 -9.88
N GLY A 60 -13.04 -15.69 -9.78
CA GLY A 60 -13.58 -16.95 -10.29
C GLY A 60 -13.41 -17.14 -11.80
N VAL A 61 -12.64 -16.26 -12.45
CA VAL A 61 -12.22 -16.38 -13.85
C VAL A 61 -10.71 -16.53 -13.85
N PRO A 62 -10.14 -17.70 -14.21
CA PRO A 62 -8.71 -17.98 -14.06
C PRO A 62 -7.80 -16.94 -14.69
N GLU A 63 -8.12 -16.46 -15.89
CA GLU A 63 -7.33 -15.46 -16.59
C GLU A 63 -7.35 -14.11 -15.86
N LEU A 64 -8.49 -13.70 -15.29
CA LEU A 64 -8.59 -12.47 -14.52
C LEU A 64 -7.89 -12.59 -13.18
N ASP A 65 -8.03 -13.73 -12.50
CA ASP A 65 -7.34 -14.02 -11.24
C ASP A 65 -5.82 -13.93 -11.42
N GLN A 66 -5.29 -14.46 -12.54
CA GLN A 66 -3.87 -14.33 -12.87
C GLN A 66 -3.47 -12.87 -13.11
N ARG A 67 -4.24 -12.10 -13.90
CA ARG A 67 -3.93 -10.68 -14.16
C ARG A 67 -3.93 -9.83 -12.90
N PHE A 68 -4.88 -10.08 -11.99
CA PHE A 68 -4.90 -9.44 -10.68
C PHE A 68 -3.68 -9.83 -9.84
N SER A 69 -3.29 -11.12 -9.88
CA SER A 69 -2.09 -11.60 -9.19
C SER A 69 -0.82 -10.95 -9.73
N ASP A 70 -0.63 -10.89 -11.04
CA ASP A 70 0.54 -10.26 -11.69
C ASP A 70 0.67 -8.78 -11.28
N ALA A 71 -0.46 -8.06 -11.26
CA ALA A 71 -0.50 -6.66 -10.84
C ALA A 71 -0.16 -6.50 -9.36
N ALA A 72 -0.67 -7.38 -8.50
CA ALA A 72 -0.39 -7.37 -7.08
C ALA A 72 1.09 -7.66 -6.78
N GLU A 73 1.64 -8.72 -7.37
CA GLU A 73 3.05 -9.11 -7.20
C GLU A 73 3.99 -7.99 -7.65
N THR A 74 3.81 -7.50 -8.88
CA THR A 74 4.64 -6.43 -9.43
C THR A 74 4.57 -5.15 -8.57
N PHE A 75 3.40 -4.82 -8.03
CA PHE A 75 3.24 -3.63 -7.18
C PHE A 75 3.92 -3.82 -5.83
N ASN A 76 3.78 -5.00 -5.24
CA ASN A 76 4.38 -5.32 -3.95
C ASN A 76 5.91 -5.32 -4.04
N GLU A 77 6.48 -5.85 -5.11
CA GLU A 77 7.92 -5.74 -5.38
C GLU A 77 8.37 -4.27 -5.50
N GLN A 78 7.61 -3.45 -6.25
CA GLN A 78 7.91 -2.02 -6.35
C GLN A 78 7.86 -1.33 -4.98
N GLN A 79 6.84 -1.64 -4.17
CA GLN A 79 6.71 -1.10 -2.83
C GLN A 79 7.91 -1.50 -1.95
N GLU A 80 8.31 -2.76 -1.97
CA GLU A 80 9.47 -3.25 -1.21
C GLU A 80 10.78 -2.56 -1.64
N HIS A 81 10.96 -2.34 -2.94
CA HIS A 81 12.09 -1.56 -3.46
C HIS A 81 12.06 -0.11 -2.97
N TYR A 82 10.89 0.52 -3.02
CA TYR A 82 10.72 1.90 -2.56
C TYR A 82 10.96 2.04 -1.05
N GLU A 83 10.45 1.13 -0.23
CA GLU A 83 10.69 1.12 1.22
C GLU A 83 12.17 0.88 1.55
N ALA A 84 12.86 0.05 0.77
CA ALA A 84 14.30 -0.13 0.90
C ALA A 84 15.09 1.14 0.52
N LEU A 85 14.68 1.86 -0.53
CA LEU A 85 15.23 3.16 -0.89
C LEU A 85 15.11 4.15 0.27
N VAL A 86 13.91 4.29 0.83
CA VAL A 86 13.64 5.18 1.98
C VAL A 86 14.57 4.82 3.15
N ARG A 87 14.76 3.53 3.44
CA ARG A 87 15.67 3.09 4.51
C ARG A 87 17.12 3.48 4.25
N HIS A 88 17.64 3.28 3.04
CA HIS A 88 19.01 3.64 2.69
C HIS A 88 19.28 5.15 2.84
N ILE A 89 18.37 5.98 2.32
CA ILE A 89 18.49 7.45 2.45
C ILE A 89 18.40 7.87 3.91
N ASN A 90 17.46 7.32 4.68
CA ASN A 90 17.34 7.63 6.10
C ASN A 90 18.62 7.26 6.86
N ASN A 91 19.21 6.09 6.59
CA ASN A 91 20.46 5.67 7.22
C ASN A 91 21.61 6.62 6.89
N LEU A 92 21.72 7.07 5.63
CA LEU A 92 22.70 8.09 5.23
C LEU A 92 22.47 9.42 5.96
N GLN A 93 21.22 9.86 6.09
CA GLN A 93 20.88 11.07 6.85
C GLN A 93 21.26 10.94 8.33
N ARG A 94 21.01 9.77 8.96
CA ARG A 94 21.40 9.54 10.36
C ARG A 94 22.90 9.52 10.55
N SER A 95 23.65 8.90 9.64
CA SER A 95 25.10 8.83 9.77
C SER A 95 25.76 10.21 9.65
N CYS A 96 25.17 11.12 8.88
CA CYS A 96 25.70 12.45 8.64
C CYS A 96 25.07 13.54 9.52
N ASP A 97 24.27 13.18 10.54
CA ASP A 97 23.49 14.10 11.38
C ASP A 97 22.72 15.15 10.55
N CYS A 98 22.18 14.76 9.40
CA CYS A 98 21.34 15.59 8.55
C CYS A 98 19.93 15.71 9.12
N ALA A 99 19.19 16.75 8.72
CA ALA A 99 17.79 16.88 9.09
C ALA A 99 17.00 15.64 8.64
N GLN A 100 16.40 14.93 9.61
CA GLN A 100 15.50 13.82 9.33
C GLN A 100 14.10 14.38 9.13
N GLY A 101 13.51 14.08 7.98
CA GLY A 101 12.14 14.46 7.65
C GLY A 101 11.53 13.46 6.69
N ASP A 102 10.31 13.72 6.25
CA ASP A 102 9.64 12.87 5.26
C ASP A 102 10.26 12.97 3.86
N THR A 103 11.35 13.73 3.67
CA THR A 103 12.04 13.97 2.40
C THR A 103 13.13 12.94 2.13
N LEU A 104 13.27 12.54 0.86
CA LEU A 104 14.35 11.64 0.40
C LEU A 104 15.60 12.41 -0.07
N ALA A 105 15.73 13.66 0.33
CA ALA A 105 16.84 14.52 -0.08
C ALA A 105 18.12 14.11 0.65
N PHE A 106 19.26 14.15 -0.05
CA PHE A 106 20.56 13.76 0.51
C PHE A 106 21.71 14.71 0.17
N ALA A 107 21.45 15.83 -0.51
CA ALA A 107 22.46 16.83 -0.85
C ALA A 107 23.22 17.39 0.37
N GLU A 108 22.53 17.66 1.48
CA GLU A 108 23.16 18.14 2.72
C GLU A 108 24.19 17.13 3.23
N CYS A 109 23.85 15.85 3.21
CA CYS A 109 24.72 14.77 3.69
C CYS A 109 25.96 14.65 2.81
N VAL A 110 25.81 14.79 1.50
CA VAL A 110 26.96 14.83 0.58
C VAL A 110 27.87 16.03 0.87
N GLY A 111 27.27 17.19 1.17
CA GLY A 111 28.03 18.39 1.57
C GLY A 111 28.84 18.16 2.84
N LYS A 112 28.25 17.58 3.88
CA LYS A 112 28.94 17.26 5.14
C LYS A 112 30.06 16.25 4.94
N ILE A 113 29.81 15.16 4.21
CA ILE A 113 30.84 14.17 3.88
C ILE A 113 32.01 14.81 3.13
N ARG A 114 31.74 15.66 2.14
CA ARG A 114 32.79 16.37 1.40
C ARG A 114 33.63 17.25 2.33
N GLU A 115 33.01 17.98 3.24
CA GLU A 115 33.69 18.86 4.18
C GLU A 115 34.51 18.10 5.23
N GLU A 116 33.96 17.02 5.77
CA GLU A 116 34.61 16.15 6.76
C GLU A 116 35.89 15.51 6.20
N TYR A 117 35.84 15.03 4.96
CA TYR A 117 36.96 14.30 4.35
C TYR A 117 37.83 15.14 3.40
N LYS A 118 37.58 16.44 3.24
CA LYS A 118 38.27 17.29 2.22
C LYS A 118 39.80 17.26 2.27
N ALA A 119 40.37 17.05 3.45
CA ALA A 119 41.82 17.03 3.65
C ALA A 119 42.48 15.72 3.21
N THR A 120 41.73 14.61 3.21
CA THR A 120 42.25 13.26 2.96
C THR A 120 41.70 12.65 1.67
N HIS A 121 40.46 12.98 1.30
CA HIS A 121 39.77 12.41 0.16
C HIS A 121 38.97 13.44 -0.64
N ARG A 122 39.03 13.32 -1.96
CA ARG A 122 38.11 13.99 -2.89
C ARG A 122 36.89 13.10 -3.10
N VAL A 123 35.76 13.53 -2.52
CA VAL A 123 34.46 12.83 -2.64
C VAL A 123 33.59 13.52 -3.70
N SER A 124 33.19 12.78 -4.73
CA SER A 124 32.24 13.24 -5.76
C SER A 124 31.16 12.20 -6.01
N ILE A 125 30.06 12.60 -6.65
CA ILE A 125 29.05 11.65 -7.15
C ILE A 125 29.34 11.38 -8.62
N LYS A 126 29.31 10.11 -9.00
CA LYS A 126 29.33 9.67 -10.41
C LYS A 126 27.96 9.15 -10.77
N LEU A 127 27.50 9.52 -11.97
CA LEU A 127 26.26 9.05 -12.57
C LEU A 127 26.57 8.20 -13.81
N LYS A 128 25.90 7.05 -13.95
CA LYS A 128 25.95 6.18 -15.13
C LYS A 128 24.55 5.66 -15.42
N GLY A 129 23.82 6.36 -16.30
CA GLY A 129 22.41 6.05 -16.55
C GLY A 129 21.56 6.29 -15.29
N TYR A 130 20.88 5.25 -14.81
CA TYR A 130 20.10 5.29 -13.56
C TYR A 130 20.93 5.01 -12.31
N ASP A 131 22.20 4.63 -12.47
CA ASP A 131 23.08 4.29 -11.36
C ASP A 131 23.88 5.52 -10.91
N PHE A 132 23.93 5.76 -9.60
CA PHE A 132 24.74 6.79 -8.97
C PHE A 132 25.49 6.24 -7.76
N SER A 133 26.68 6.76 -7.50
CA SER A 133 27.52 6.32 -6.38
C SER A 133 28.56 7.37 -6.01
N PHE A 134 29.14 7.24 -4.81
CA PHE A 134 30.31 8.04 -4.45
C PHE A 134 31.56 7.52 -5.17
N SER A 135 32.28 8.45 -5.79
CA SER A 135 33.68 8.30 -6.17
C SER A 135 34.53 8.94 -5.09
N VAL A 136 35.38 8.14 -4.46
CA VAL A 136 36.30 8.60 -3.42
C VAL A 136 37.71 8.40 -3.94
N LEU A 137 38.51 9.46 -3.96
CA LEU A 137 39.92 9.44 -4.38
C LEU A 137 40.78 10.06 -3.28
N PRO A 138 41.89 9.45 -2.87
CA PRO A 138 42.79 10.07 -1.88
C PRO A 138 43.39 11.37 -2.43
N VAL A 139 43.63 12.34 -1.55
CA VAL A 139 44.28 13.62 -1.88
C VAL A 139 45.78 13.49 -1.63
N GLY A 140 46.61 13.81 -2.63
CA GLY A 140 48.06 13.97 -2.45
C GLY A 140 48.95 12.78 -2.83
N ILE A 141 48.41 11.73 -3.47
CA ILE A 141 49.22 10.60 -3.96
C ILE A 141 49.42 10.72 -5.48
N GLU A 142 50.53 11.35 -5.89
CA GLU A 142 51.16 11.10 -7.20
C GLU A 142 52.21 9.98 -7.00
N GLY A 143 51.80 8.73 -7.21
CA GLY A 143 52.69 7.56 -7.11
C GLY A 143 52.48 6.74 -5.84
N GLU A 144 52.22 5.45 -6.06
CA GLU A 144 51.98 4.38 -5.07
C GLU A 144 50.71 4.56 -4.21
N CYS A 145 49.59 4.07 -4.78
CA CYS A 145 48.36 3.74 -4.07
C CYS A 145 48.65 2.59 -3.10
N ASP A 146 48.91 2.91 -1.83
CA ASP A 146 48.62 1.92 -0.80
C ASP A 146 47.10 1.79 -0.71
N ASP A 147 46.63 0.55 -0.69
CA ASP A 147 45.23 0.13 -0.50
C ASP A 147 44.75 0.49 0.93
N GLU A 148 44.86 1.77 1.32
CA GLU A 148 44.41 2.19 2.63
C GLU A 148 42.87 2.06 2.69
N PRO A 149 42.34 1.28 3.64
CA PRO A 149 40.91 1.04 3.70
C PRO A 149 40.18 2.35 3.98
N LEU A 150 39.09 2.58 3.23
CA LEU A 150 38.25 3.76 3.43
C LEU A 150 37.83 3.88 4.90
N PRO A 151 37.81 5.11 5.45
CA PRO A 151 37.27 5.37 6.77
C PRO A 151 35.89 4.72 6.94
N PRO A 152 35.61 4.04 8.07
CA PRO A 152 34.39 3.24 8.22
C PRO A 152 33.10 4.00 7.92
N HIS A 153 33.04 5.27 8.33
CA HIS A 153 31.88 6.13 8.09
C HIS A 153 31.72 6.50 6.61
N LEU A 154 32.82 6.85 5.93
CA LEU A 154 32.81 7.11 4.49
C LEU A 154 32.41 5.86 3.67
N LYS A 155 32.89 4.68 4.09
CA LYS A 155 32.50 3.40 3.49
C LYS A 155 31.02 3.12 3.69
N LEU A 156 30.50 3.32 4.91
CA LEU A 156 29.07 3.17 5.19
C LEU A 156 28.24 4.10 4.30
N ALA A 157 28.62 5.37 4.19
CA ALA A 157 27.93 6.34 3.34
C ALA A 157 27.95 5.93 1.85
N GLN A 158 29.07 5.36 1.37
CA GLN A 158 29.18 4.80 0.03
C GLN A 158 28.27 3.59 -0.18
N ASP A 159 28.19 2.70 0.79
CA ASP A 159 27.34 1.51 0.74
C ASP A 159 25.84 1.90 0.76
N GLU A 160 25.44 2.85 1.61
CA GLU A 160 24.06 3.35 1.70
C GLU A 160 23.64 4.07 0.41
N LEU A 161 24.51 4.92 -0.16
CA LEU A 161 24.19 5.61 -1.42
C LEU A 161 24.09 4.62 -2.59
N ARG A 162 24.96 3.61 -2.65
CA ARG A 162 24.89 2.53 -3.65
C ARG A 162 23.59 1.74 -3.49
N GLY A 163 23.24 1.36 -2.27
CA GLY A 163 21.98 0.70 -1.96
C GLY A 163 20.77 1.53 -2.41
N ALA A 164 20.76 2.83 -2.10
CA ALA A 164 19.72 3.74 -2.57
C ALA A 164 19.63 3.77 -4.10
N SER A 165 20.76 3.87 -4.81
CA SER A 165 20.77 3.89 -6.28
C SER A 165 20.18 2.61 -6.88
N GLU A 166 20.54 1.44 -6.37
CA GLU A 166 19.98 0.16 -6.83
C GLU A 166 18.46 0.13 -6.65
N LYS A 167 17.96 0.63 -5.52
CA LYS A 167 16.54 0.66 -5.21
C LYS A 167 15.77 1.72 -5.98
N VAL A 168 16.37 2.88 -6.31
CA VAL A 168 15.80 3.86 -7.25
C VAL A 168 15.56 3.18 -8.60
N ARG A 169 16.59 2.55 -9.17
CA ARG A 169 16.49 1.85 -10.46
C ARG A 169 15.43 0.76 -10.44
N ALA A 170 15.40 -0.06 -9.40
CA ALA A 170 14.43 -1.14 -9.25
C ALA A 170 12.99 -0.63 -9.09
N THR A 171 12.78 0.50 -8.39
CA THR A 171 11.46 1.13 -8.23
C THR A 171 10.96 1.71 -9.55
N ILE A 172 11.83 2.38 -10.30
CA ILE A 172 11.49 3.00 -11.59
C ILE A 172 11.21 1.95 -12.66
N SER A 173 12.00 0.86 -12.71
CA SER A 173 11.88 -0.17 -13.76
C SER A 173 10.52 -0.88 -13.75
N LYS A 174 9.89 -1.03 -12.58
CA LYS A 174 8.55 -1.62 -12.44
C LYS A 174 7.42 -0.69 -12.91
N GLY A 175 7.70 0.61 -13.04
CA GLY A 175 6.68 1.63 -13.29
C GLY A 175 5.92 1.45 -14.60
N THR A 176 6.59 1.08 -15.69
CA THR A 176 5.92 0.88 -17.00
C THR A 176 5.01 -0.34 -16.97
N ALA A 177 5.49 -1.48 -16.45
CA ALA A 177 4.69 -2.70 -16.33
C ALA A 177 3.42 -2.46 -15.48
N LEU A 178 3.55 -1.75 -14.36
CA LEU A 178 2.42 -1.41 -13.50
C LEU A 178 1.43 -0.46 -14.17
N GLN A 179 1.92 0.54 -14.92
CA GLN A 179 1.07 1.44 -15.68
C GLN A 179 0.23 0.69 -16.72
N GLU A 180 0.81 -0.31 -17.39
CA GLU A 180 0.11 -1.15 -18.36
C GLU A 180 -0.90 -2.09 -17.68
N LEU A 181 -0.48 -2.83 -16.65
CA LEU A 181 -1.34 -3.76 -15.91
C LEU A 181 -2.54 -3.05 -15.29
N PHE A 182 -2.30 -1.98 -14.53
CA PHE A 182 -3.39 -1.20 -13.95
C PHE A 182 -4.22 -0.49 -15.03
N GLY A 183 -3.59 -0.01 -16.09
CA GLY A 183 -4.28 0.60 -17.22
C GLY A 183 -5.27 -0.37 -17.88
N TRP A 184 -4.85 -1.60 -18.12
CA TRP A 184 -5.69 -2.65 -18.70
C TRP A 184 -6.84 -3.01 -17.76
N LEU A 185 -6.55 -3.33 -16.49
CA LEU A 185 -7.57 -3.70 -15.50
C LEU A 185 -8.65 -2.62 -15.37
N LEU A 186 -8.24 -1.34 -15.32
CA LEU A 186 -9.19 -0.22 -15.18
C LEU A 186 -10.05 -0.01 -16.43
N ARG A 187 -9.49 -0.19 -17.64
CA ARG A 187 -10.25 -0.06 -18.90
C ARG A 187 -11.18 -1.23 -19.17
N SER A 188 -10.80 -2.44 -18.73
CA SER A 188 -11.57 -3.66 -18.97
C SER A 188 -12.64 -3.94 -17.91
N LYS A 189 -12.92 -3.00 -16.99
CA LYS A 189 -13.83 -3.19 -15.86
C LYS A 189 -15.18 -3.79 -16.25
N ASP A 190 -15.86 -3.22 -17.24
CA ASP A 190 -17.22 -3.63 -17.60
C ASP A 190 -17.23 -5.01 -18.27
N GLN A 191 -16.26 -5.27 -19.14
CA GLN A 191 -16.05 -6.59 -19.74
C GLN A 191 -15.76 -7.66 -18.68
N MET A 192 -14.92 -7.35 -17.68
CA MET A 192 -14.65 -8.25 -16.56
C MET A 192 -15.89 -8.51 -15.73
N ALA A 193 -16.74 -7.51 -15.52
CA ALA A 193 -18.00 -7.68 -14.78
C ALA A 193 -18.93 -8.69 -15.49
N ASP A 194 -19.02 -8.64 -16.82
CA ASP A 194 -19.81 -9.59 -17.59
C ASP A 194 -19.23 -11.01 -17.53
N GLN A 195 -17.90 -11.15 -17.64
CA GLN A 195 -17.21 -12.44 -17.51
C GLN A 195 -17.44 -13.07 -16.13
N VAL A 196 -17.31 -12.28 -15.06
CA VAL A 196 -17.51 -12.73 -13.68
C VAL A 196 -18.96 -13.16 -13.44
N LYS A 197 -19.93 -12.43 -13.99
CA LYS A 197 -21.35 -12.82 -13.91
C LYS A 197 -21.62 -14.12 -14.65
N GLY A 198 -21.04 -14.30 -15.83
CA GLY A 198 -21.22 -15.51 -16.64
C GLY A 198 -20.52 -16.75 -16.09
N ALA A 199 -19.41 -16.58 -15.36
CA ALA A 199 -18.64 -17.67 -14.77
C ALA A 199 -19.24 -18.20 -13.45
N ALA A 200 -20.13 -17.43 -12.81
CA ALA A 200 -20.67 -17.79 -11.52
C ALA A 200 -21.67 -18.97 -11.62
N PRO A 201 -21.47 -20.07 -10.86
CA PRO A 201 -22.36 -21.24 -10.90
C PRO A 201 -23.71 -21.00 -10.24
N THR A 202 -23.82 -20.00 -9.35
CA THR A 202 -25.06 -19.67 -8.63
C THR A 202 -25.20 -18.16 -8.47
N TYR A 203 -26.43 -17.69 -8.23
CA TYR A 203 -26.70 -16.27 -7.97
C TYR A 203 -25.99 -15.75 -6.70
N GLN A 204 -25.90 -16.57 -5.65
CA GLN A 204 -25.16 -16.20 -4.45
C GLN A 204 -23.67 -16.02 -4.73
N GLU A 205 -23.09 -16.94 -5.50
CA GLU A 205 -21.69 -16.87 -5.89
C GLU A 205 -21.44 -15.70 -6.83
N GLN A 206 -22.37 -15.41 -7.74
CA GLN A 206 -22.34 -14.22 -8.59
C GLN A 206 -22.23 -12.94 -7.76
N GLY A 207 -23.03 -12.81 -6.69
CA GLY A 207 -22.96 -11.69 -5.75
C GLY A 207 -21.57 -11.56 -5.11
N ARG A 208 -21.04 -12.66 -4.57
CA ARG A 208 -19.71 -12.71 -3.94
C ARG A 208 -18.58 -12.33 -4.89
N LEU A 209 -18.58 -12.88 -6.10
CA LEU A 209 -17.54 -12.61 -7.10
C LEU A 209 -17.63 -11.17 -7.64
N THR A 210 -18.85 -10.64 -7.78
CA THR A 210 -19.05 -9.23 -8.18
C THR A 210 -18.52 -8.27 -7.12
N GLU A 211 -18.81 -8.51 -5.83
CA GLU A 211 -18.26 -7.71 -4.73
C GLU A 211 -16.73 -7.77 -4.68
N ASN A 212 -16.15 -8.96 -4.89
CA ASN A 212 -14.70 -9.13 -4.98
C ASN A 212 -14.10 -8.33 -6.13
N LEU A 213 -14.72 -8.35 -7.32
CA LEU A 213 -14.26 -7.56 -8.45
C LEU A 213 -14.31 -6.06 -8.12
N GLU A 214 -15.40 -5.56 -7.54
CA GLU A 214 -15.51 -4.16 -7.15
C GLU A 214 -14.47 -3.74 -6.11
N GLU A 215 -14.14 -4.60 -5.16
CA GLU A 215 -13.08 -4.35 -4.19
C GLU A 215 -11.70 -4.34 -4.85
N ASN A 216 -11.39 -5.32 -5.69
CA ASN A 216 -10.15 -5.35 -6.45
C ASN A 216 -9.99 -4.08 -7.30
N MET A 217 -11.06 -3.62 -7.95
CA MET A 217 -11.01 -2.39 -8.75
C MET A 217 -10.74 -1.14 -7.92
N ARG A 218 -11.22 -1.08 -6.67
CA ARG A 218 -10.88 0.00 -5.72
C ARG A 218 -9.42 -0.06 -5.32
N GLU A 219 -8.92 -1.25 -5.00
CA GLU A 219 -7.52 -1.45 -4.61
C GLU A 219 -6.54 -1.20 -5.78
N VAL A 220 -6.90 -1.57 -7.02
CA VAL A 220 -6.12 -1.24 -8.23
C VAL A 220 -5.97 0.26 -8.42
N LYS A 221 -7.04 1.05 -8.19
CA LYS A 221 -6.95 2.52 -8.28
C LYS A 221 -5.99 3.09 -7.24
N ARG A 222 -6.13 2.66 -5.98
CA ARG A 222 -5.22 3.05 -4.89
C ARG A 222 -3.77 2.69 -5.21
N ALA A 223 -3.53 1.45 -5.63
CA ALA A 223 -2.19 0.96 -5.94
C ALA A 223 -1.57 1.70 -7.14
N LYS A 224 -2.37 2.06 -8.14
CA LYS A 224 -1.90 2.88 -9.26
C LYS A 224 -1.41 4.26 -8.81
N GLU A 225 -2.16 4.94 -7.95
CA GLU A 225 -1.77 6.25 -7.40
C GLU A 225 -0.48 6.14 -6.58
N LEU A 226 -0.38 5.14 -5.70
CA LEU A 226 0.84 4.89 -4.91
C LEU A 226 2.05 4.54 -5.79
N SER A 227 1.87 3.69 -6.80
CA SER A 227 2.92 3.30 -7.74
C SER A 227 3.50 4.49 -8.48
N MET A 228 2.64 5.43 -8.88
CA MET A 228 3.06 6.69 -9.49
C MET A 228 3.86 7.56 -8.52
N ASP A 229 3.38 7.71 -7.28
CA ASP A 229 4.08 8.45 -6.23
C ASP A 229 5.46 7.85 -5.92
N TYR A 230 5.57 6.53 -5.76
CA TYR A 230 6.85 5.84 -5.55
C TYR A 230 7.83 6.09 -6.69
N ARG A 231 7.35 6.01 -7.94
CA ARG A 231 8.18 6.28 -9.13
C ARG A 231 8.62 7.73 -9.17
N GLN A 232 7.73 8.68 -8.89
CA GLN A 232 8.05 10.10 -8.88
C GLN A 232 9.13 10.39 -7.84
N ARG A 233 8.92 9.96 -6.59
CA ARG A 233 9.86 10.19 -5.49
C ARG A 233 11.22 9.51 -5.70
N ALA A 234 11.26 8.33 -6.30
CA ALA A 234 12.52 7.71 -6.71
C ALA A 234 13.22 8.50 -7.83
N GLY A 235 12.46 9.07 -8.76
CA GLY A 235 12.97 9.95 -9.81
C GLY A 235 13.53 11.28 -9.29
N GLU A 236 12.94 11.84 -8.24
CA GLU A 236 13.46 13.02 -7.54
C GLU A 236 14.85 12.76 -6.95
N VAL A 237 15.06 11.60 -6.30
CA VAL A 237 16.38 11.19 -5.79
C VAL A 237 17.42 11.07 -6.92
N LEU A 238 17.04 10.48 -8.06
CA LEU A 238 17.93 10.38 -9.22
C LEU A 238 18.28 11.77 -9.78
N THR A 239 17.30 12.67 -9.83
CA THR A 239 17.47 14.03 -10.32
C THR A 239 18.40 14.83 -9.41
N GLU A 240 18.23 14.71 -8.09
CA GLU A 240 19.14 15.27 -7.10
C GLU A 240 20.56 14.72 -7.27
N ALA A 241 20.73 13.42 -7.47
CA ALA A 241 22.03 12.79 -7.73
C ALA A 241 22.71 13.39 -8.97
N ALA A 242 21.96 13.58 -10.06
CA ALA A 242 22.45 14.19 -11.30
C ALA A 242 22.90 15.64 -11.08
N GLN A 243 22.09 16.44 -10.36
CA GLN A 243 22.44 17.81 -9.99
C GLN A 243 23.73 17.88 -9.17
N ILE A 244 23.88 17.03 -8.16
CA ILE A 244 25.08 16.97 -7.31
C ILE A 244 26.32 16.51 -8.11
N ALA A 245 26.14 15.64 -9.09
CA ALA A 245 27.20 15.19 -10.00
C ALA A 245 27.61 16.25 -11.04
N GLY A 246 26.86 17.35 -11.16
CA GLY A 246 27.05 18.34 -12.23
C GLY A 246 26.62 17.84 -13.60
N ALA A 247 25.86 16.74 -13.65
CA ALA A 247 25.26 16.23 -14.87
C ALA A 247 23.92 16.95 -15.06
N TYR A 248 23.89 17.97 -15.91
CA TYR A 248 22.63 18.52 -16.40
C TYR A 248 21.98 17.45 -17.30
N LEU A 249 20.82 16.94 -16.87
CA LEU A 249 19.93 16.11 -17.71
C LEU A 249 19.19 16.98 -18.72
#